data_AF-A0A242N335-F1
#
_entry.id   AF-A0A242N335-F1
#
_cell.length_a   1.000
_cell.length_b   1.000
_cell.length_c   1.000
_cell.angle_alpha   90.00
_cell.angle_beta   90.00
_cell.angle_gamma   90.00
#
_symmetry.space_group_name_H-M   'P 1'
#
loop_
_entity.id
_entity.type
_entity.pdbx_description
1 polymer ?
#
loop_
_entity_poly.entity_id
_entity_poly.type
_entity_poly.pdbx_seq_one_letter_code
_entity_poly.pdbx_strand_id
1 'polypeptide(L)' 'MVLWIACTDADALHDLVAGRGGVIPSPLAGGPFGRFFVAGDPDAYAITFHTARN' A
#
# COMPACT_ATOMS: atom_id res chain seq x y z
N MET A 1 9.05 2.85 13.60
CA MET A 1 7.57 2.79 13.63
C MET A 1 7.10 2.63 12.21
N VAL A 2 6.05 1.85 11.96
CA VAL A 2 5.46 1.68 10.62
C VAL A 2 4.04 2.23 10.63
N LEU A 3 3.71 3.08 9.65
CA LEU A 3 2.36 3.63 9.47
C LEU A 3 1.55 2.66 8.62
N TRP A 4 0.39 2.25 9.12
CA TRP A 4 -0.58 1.41 8.42
C TRP A 4 -1.84 2.21 8.15
N ILE A 5 -2.25 2.28 6.88
CA ILE A 5 -3.47 2.94 6.44
C ILE A 5 -4.41 1.87 5.89
N ALA A 6 -5.63 1.84 6.42
CA ALA A 6 -6.69 0.99 5.89
C ALA A 6 -7.28 1.64 4.63
N CYS A 7 -7.52 0.85 3.59
CA CYS A 7 -8.19 1.25 2.37
C CYS A 7 -9.29 0.25 2.00
N THR A 8 -10.20 0.64 1.12
CA THR A 8 -11.27 -0.25 0.65
C THR A 8 -10.75 -1.39 -0.22
N ASP A 9 -9.70 -1.16 -1.00
CA ASP A 9 -9.10 -2.16 -1.89
C ASP A 9 -7.62 -1.82 -2.13
N ALA A 10 -6.72 -2.64 -1.58
CA ALA A 10 -5.29 -2.46 -1.73
C ALA A 10 -4.80 -2.73 -3.17
N ASP A 11 -5.48 -3.59 -3.92
CA ASP A 11 -5.14 -3.91 -5.31
C ASP A 11 -5.40 -2.70 -6.20
N ALA A 12 -6.61 -2.15 -6.13
CA ALA A 12 -7.00 -0.98 -6.92
C ALA A 12 -6.15 0.24 -6.57
N LEU A 13 -5.81 0.44 -5.30
CA LEU A 13 -4.94 1.54 -4.88
C LEU A 13 -3.50 1.34 -5.36
N HIS A 14 -2.96 0.12 -5.27
CA HIS A 14 -1.63 -0.20 -5.79
C HIS A 14 -1.51 0.15 -7.29
N ASP A 15 -2.49 -0.28 -8.08
CA ASP A 15 -2.48 -0.03 -9.53
C ASP A 15 -2.61 1.45 -9.86
N LEU A 16 -3.39 2.21 -9.08
CA LEU A 16 -3.47 3.66 -9.21
C LEU A 16 -2.13 4.34 -8.91
N VAL A 17 -1.44 3.92 -7.85
CA VAL A 17 -0.12 4.45 -7.48
C VAL A 17 0.91 4.13 -8.55
N ALA A 18 0.97 2.87 -9.00
CA ALA A 18 1.88 2.42 -10.05
C ALA A 18 1.62 3.15 -11.38
N GLY A 19 0.34 3.26 -11.78
CA GLY A 19 -0.07 3.95 -13.00
C GLY A 19 0.24 5.46 -13.01
N ARG A 20 0.45 6.06 -11.84
CA ARG A 20 0.88 7.45 -11.68
C ARG A 20 2.39 7.62 -11.46
N GLY A 21 3.17 6.54 -11.54
CA GLY A 21 4.62 6.57 -11.36
C GLY A 21 5.06 6.68 -9.90
N GLY A 22 4.20 6.29 -8.95
CA GLY A 22 4.54 6.28 -7.53
C GLY A 22 5.61 5.25 -7.17
N VAL A 23 6.36 5.51 -6.10
CA VAL A 23 7.38 4.60 -5.59
C VAL A 23 6.73 3.49 -4.78
N ILE A 24 7.02 2.23 -5.12
CA ILE A 24 6.46 1.05 -4.45
C ILE A 24 7.62 0.16 -3.99
N PRO A 25 8.18 0.40 -2.78
CA PRO A 25 9.30 -0.38 -2.26
C PRO A 25 8.94 -1.84 -1.96
N SER A 26 7.67 -2.12 -1.70
CA SER A 26 7.17 -3.49 -1.53
C SER A 26 5.92 -3.68 -2.36
N PRO A 27 5.95 -4.57 -3.38
CA PRO A 27 4.83 -4.79 -4.26
C PRO A 27 3.66 -5.44 -3.50
N LEU A 28 2.51 -5.44 -4.16
CA LEU A 28 1.28 -6.01 -3.65
C LEU A 28 1.43 -7.49 -3.27
N ALA A 29 1.11 -7.82 -2.03
CA ALA A 29 1.25 -9.16 -1.46
C ALA A 29 0.06 -9.53 -0.56
N GLY A 30 0.00 -10.80 -0.16
CA GLY A 30 -0.93 -11.28 0.86
C GLY A 30 -0.24 -11.42 2.22
N GLY A 31 -0.95 -11.16 3.30
CA GLY A 31 -0.44 -11.29 4.66
C GLY A 31 -1.53 -11.58 5.68
N PRO A 32 -1.17 -11.67 6.98
CA PRO A 32 -2.10 -12.00 8.06
C PRO A 32 -3.29 -11.03 8.17
N PHE A 33 -3.15 -9.82 7.64
CA PHE A 33 -4.16 -8.76 7.65
C PHE A 33 -4.88 -8.55 6.30
N GLY A 34 -4.60 -9.39 5.28
CA GLY A 34 -5.24 -9.32 3.96
C GLY A 34 -4.27 -8.89 2.87
N ARG A 35 -4.80 -8.34 1.77
CA ARG A 35 -4.01 -7.73 0.69
C ARG A 35 -3.37 -6.44 1.19
N PHE A 36 -2.08 -6.25 0.90
CA PHE A 36 -1.35 -5.05 1.29
C PHE A 36 -0.16 -4.77 0.37
N PHE A 37 0.34 -3.53 0.38
CA PHE A 37 1.59 -3.13 -0.27
C PHE A 37 2.24 -1.96 0.49
N VAL A 38 3.46 -1.57 0.11
CA VAL A 38 4.14 -0.40 0.67
C VAL A 38 4.39 0.62 -0.44
N ALA A 39 3.97 1.87 -0.22
CA ALA A 39 4.31 3.01 -1.06
C ALA A 39 5.34 3.91 -0.38
N GLY A 40 6.16 4.59 -1.17
CA GLY A 40 7.00 5.70 -0.73
C GLY A 40 6.27 7.02 -0.96
N ASP A 41 6.26 7.91 0.03
CA ASP A 41 5.88 9.30 -0.18
C ASP A 41 7.03 10.12 -0.81
N PRO A 42 6.81 11.38 -1.21
CA PRO A 42 7.85 12.22 -1.82
C PRO A 42 9.09 12.44 -0.95
N ASP A 43 8.96 12.30 0.37
CA ASP A 43 10.05 12.45 1.35
C ASP A 43 10.71 11.09 1.69
N ALA A 44 10.40 10.04 0.92
CA ALA A 44 10.90 8.68 1.05
C ALA A 44 10.47 7.93 2.34
N TYR A 45 9.38 8.35 2.99
CA TYR A 45 8.78 7.56 4.06
C TYR A 45 7.97 6.39 3.51
N ALA A 46 8.10 5.23 4.16
CA ALA A 46 7.34 4.03 3.84
C ALA A 46 5.96 4.05 4.50
N ILE A 47 4.90 3.95 3.69
CA ILE A 47 3.50 3.87 4.11
C ILE A 47 2.92 2.54 3.66
N THR A 48 2.41 1.75 4.61
CA THR A 48 1.77 0.46 4.32
C THR A 48 0.27 0.66 4.13
N PHE A 49 -0.27 0.21 3.00
CA PHE A 49 -1.71 0.19 2.73
C PHE A 49 -2.24 -1.24 2.78
N HIS A 50 -3.39 -1.46 3.40
CA HIS A 50 -4.04 -2.77 3.45
C HIS A 50 -5.55 -2.67 3.24
N THR A 51 -6.15 -3.72 2.69
CA THR A 51 -7.62 -3.82 2.56
C THR A 51 -8.25 -3.98 3.94
N ALA A 52 -9.17 -3.08 4.29
CA ALA A 52 -9.93 -3.12 5.54
C ALA A 52 -10.74 -4.42 5.65
N ARG A 53 -10.82 -4.98 6.86
CA ARG A 53 -11.73 -6.08 7.18
C ARG A 53 -12.94 -5.52 7.91
N ASN A 54 -14.13 -5.83 7.41
CA ASN A 54 -15.40 -5.57 8.10
C ASN A 54 -15.55 -6.50 9.31
#